data_AF-A0A4Y2VW63-F1
#
_entry.id   AF-A0A4Y2VW63-F1
#
_cell.length_a   1.000
_cell.length_b   1.000
_cell.length_c   1.000
_cell.angle_alpha   90.00
_cell.angle_beta   90.00
_cell.angle_gamma   90.00
#
_symmetry.space_group_name_H-M   'P 1'
#
loop_
_entity.id
_entity.type
_entity.pdbx_description
1 polymer ?
#
loop_
_entity_poly.entity_id
_entity_poly.type
_entity_poly.pdbx_seq_one_letter_code
_entity_poly.pdbx_strand_id
1 'polypeptide(L)' 'VKKLGSPLCACGFVGDADHYVFRCPLTAEFHLKEPSEEHRKSWFKNLRYNGQAQSKLIQAYKISNDICDWLTQG' A
#
# COMPACT_ATOMS: atom_id res chain seq x y z
N VAL A 1 11.67 8.66 -9.63
CA VAL A 1 11.01 7.43 -9.11
C VAL A 1 12.10 6.54 -8.57
N LYS A 2 12.28 6.48 -7.25
CA LYS A 2 13.19 5.54 -6.61
C LYS A 2 12.56 4.15 -6.75
N LYS A 3 13.24 3.23 -7.44
CA LYS A 3 12.78 1.85 -7.59
C LYS A 3 13.05 1.11 -6.29
N LEU A 4 12.08 0.32 -5.83
CA LEU A 4 12.25 -0.63 -4.73
C LEU A 4 13.48 -1.50 -4.99
N GLY A 5 14.49 -1.43 -4.12
CA GLY A 5 15.76 -2.16 -4.24
C GLY A 5 15.60 -3.68 -4.21
N SER A 6 14.44 -4.17 -3.77
CA SER A 6 14.01 -5.56 -3.90
C SER A 6 12.56 -5.58 -4.40
N PRO A 7 12.22 -6.42 -5.39
CA PRO A 7 10.83 -6.59 -5.83
C PRO A 7 9.97 -7.30 -4.78
N LEU A 8 10.57 -7.81 -3.70
CA LEU A 8 9.91 -8.59 -2.66
C LEU A 8 9.74 -7.77 -1.37
N CYS A 9 8.53 -7.82 -0.82
CA CYS A 9 8.21 -7.41 0.54
C CYS A 9 8.88 -8.36 1.55
N ALA A 10 9.15 -7.87 2.76
CA ALA A 10 9.69 -8.68 3.86
C ALA A 10 8.79 -9.87 4.26
N CYS A 11 7.52 -9.88 3.86
CA CYS A 11 6.64 -11.03 4.03
C CYS A 11 6.77 -12.11 2.93
N GLY A 12 7.71 -11.96 1.99
CA GLY A 12 8.03 -12.94 0.95
C GLY A 12 7.19 -12.84 -0.33
N PHE A 13 6.25 -11.90 -0.43
CA PHE A 13 5.47 -11.62 -1.64
C PHE A 13 6.03 -10.44 -2.42
N VAL A 14 5.55 -10.22 -3.65
CA VAL A 14 5.89 -9.03 -4.44
C VAL A 14 5.44 -7.78 -3.66
N GLY A 15 6.39 -6.87 -3.41
CA GLY A 15 6.19 -5.65 -2.63
C GLY A 15 5.66 -4.50 -3.49
N ASP A 16 4.61 -4.75 -4.28
CA ASP A 16 3.94 -3.70 -5.04
C ASP A 16 2.95 -2.90 -4.18
N ALA A 17 2.46 -1.78 -4.72
CA ALA A 17 1.56 -0.90 -3.99
C ALA A 17 0.23 -1.58 -3.62
N ASP A 18 -0.32 -2.44 -4.48
CA ASP A 18 -1.56 -3.16 -4.20
C ASP A 18 -1.33 -4.15 -3.03
N HIS A 19 -0.19 -4.83 -3.01
CA HIS A 19 0.20 -5.68 -1.88
C HIS A 19 0.16 -4.92 -0.55
N TYR A 20 0.85 -3.79 -0.43
CA TYR A 20 0.89 -3.01 0.82
C TYR A 20 -0.46 -2.35 1.20
N VAL A 21 -1.35 -2.09 0.24
CA VAL A 21 -2.64 -1.43 0.51
C VAL A 21 -3.74 -2.43 0.87
N PHE A 22 -3.69 -3.65 0.33
CA PHE A 22 -4.81 -4.59 0.43
C PHE A 22 -4.49 -5.92 1.13
N ARG A 23 -3.22 -6.37 1.11
CA ARG A 23 -2.89 -7.79 1.38
C ARG A 23 -1.70 -8.01 2.32
N CYS A 24 -0.84 -7.02 2.53
CA CYS A 24 0.40 -7.19 3.28
C CYS A 24 0.13 -7.37 4.79
N PRO A 25 0.62 -8.46 5.41
CA PRO A 25 0.49 -8.64 6.86
C PRO A 25 1.09 -7.48 7.69
N LEU A 26 2.11 -6.80 7.15
CA LEU A 26 2.79 -5.68 7.82
C LEU A 26 1.96 -4.40 7.87
N THR A 27 0.95 -4.26 7.00
CA THR A 27 0.07 -3.10 6.93
C THR A 27 -1.40 -3.48 7.18
N ALA A 28 -1.64 -4.64 7.82
CA ALA A 28 -2.97 -5.21 8.01
C ALA A 28 -3.96 -4.24 8.69
N GLU A 29 -3.49 -3.41 9.62
CA GLU A 29 -4.31 -2.40 10.30
C GLU A 29 -4.70 -1.21 9.39
N PHE A 30 -3.92 -0.97 8.33
CA PHE A 30 -4.10 0.12 7.37
C PHE A 30 -4.75 -0.34 6.08
N HIS A 31 -5.12 -1.63 5.97
CA HIS A 31 -5.74 -2.14 4.77
C HIS A 31 -6.98 -1.35 4.37
N LEU A 32 -7.04 -1.02 3.09
CA LEU A 32 -8.26 -0.55 2.46
C LEU A 32 -9.05 -1.75 1.95
N LYS A 33 -10.35 -1.58 1.81
CA LYS A 33 -11.18 -2.61 1.18
C LYS A 33 -10.87 -2.62 -0.31
N GLU A 34 -10.45 -3.76 -0.84
CA GLU A 34 -10.21 -3.94 -2.28
C GLU A 34 -11.53 -3.69 -3.04
N PRO A 35 -11.55 -2.77 -4.03
CA PRO A 35 -12.76 -2.52 -4.79
C PRO A 35 -13.04 -3.66 -5.77
N SER A 36 -14.30 -4.04 -5.91
CA SER A 36 -14.75 -4.80 -7.08
C SER A 36 -14.54 -3.97 -8.36
N GLU A 37 -14.25 -4.62 -9.48
CA GLU A 37 -13.97 -3.92 -10.75
C GLU A 37 -15.09 -2.94 -11.16
N GLU A 38 -16.35 -3.34 -10.97
CA GLU A 38 -17.53 -2.51 -11.22
C GLU A 38 -17.56 -1.23 -10.34
N HIS A 39 -17.07 -1.34 -9.11
CA HIS A 39 -17.08 -0.26 -8.13
C HIS A 39 -15.78 0.54 -8.09
N ARG A 40 -14.79 0.21 -8.92
CA ARG A 40 -13.45 0.81 -8.87
C ARG A 40 -13.48 2.33 -9.02
N LYS A 41 -14.29 2.86 -9.94
CA LYS A 41 -14.45 4.31 -10.13
C LYS A 41 -15.04 4.99 -8.89
N SER A 42 -16.08 4.43 -8.31
CA SER A 42 -16.74 4.96 -7.10
C SER A 42 -15.85 4.86 -5.88
N TRP A 43 -15.04 3.79 -5.79
CA TRP A 43 -14.05 3.62 -4.75
C TRP A 43 -12.97 4.69 -4.80
N PHE A 44 -12.38 4.97 -5.98
CA PHE A 44 -11.40 6.05 -6.13
C PHE A 44 -12.00 7.41 -5.78
N LYS A 45 -13.26 7.65 -6.14
CA LYS A 45 -13.98 8.86 -5.75
C LYS A 45 -14.08 8.95 -4.22
N ASN A 46 -14.53 7.89 -3.55
CA ASN A 46 -14.63 7.84 -2.10
C ASN A 46 -13.28 7.99 -1.41
N LEU A 47 -12.22 7.37 -1.93
CA LEU A 47 -10.85 7.53 -1.43
C LEU A 47 -10.41 9.00 -1.44
N ARG A 48 -10.82 9.77 -2.46
CA ARG A 48 -10.50 11.19 -2.58
C ARG A 48 -11.26 12.09 -1.60
N TYR A 49 -12.42 11.65 -1.11
CA TYR A 49 -13.26 12.47 -0.23
C TYR A 49 -13.35 11.94 1.22
N ASN A 50 -12.85 10.74 1.49
CA ASN A 50 -12.83 10.15 2.83
C ASN A 50 -11.45 10.32 3.48
N GLY A 51 -11.33 11.28 4.41
CA GLY A 51 -10.09 11.58 5.10
C GLY A 51 -9.49 10.40 5.89
N GLN A 52 -10.32 9.49 6.41
CA GLN A 52 -9.81 8.28 7.09
C GLN A 52 -9.15 7.32 6.09
N ALA A 53 -9.76 7.14 4.91
CA ALA A 53 -9.20 6.31 3.85
C ALA A 53 -7.88 6.89 3.32
N GLN A 54 -7.79 8.22 3.22
CA GLN A 54 -6.53 8.90 2.86
C GLN A 54 -5.45 8.71 3.91
N SER A 55 -5.79 8.84 5.20
CA SER A 55 -4.84 8.64 6.28
C SER A 55 -4.26 7.22 6.28
N LYS A 56 -5.12 6.21 6.09
CA LYS A 56 -4.69 4.80 5.92
C LYS A 56 -3.77 4.61 4.71
N LEU A 57 -4.10 5.22 3.57
CA LEU A 57 -3.26 5.15 2.37
C LEU A 57 -1.88 5.79 2.58
N ILE A 58 -1.84 6.98 3.20
CA ILE A 58 -0.60 7.68 3.53
C ILE A 58 0.27 6.82 4.45
N GLN A 59 -0.33 6.17 5.44
CA GLN A 59 0.39 5.34 6.39
C GLN A 59 0.95 4.05 5.75
N ALA A 60 0.15 3.37 4.92
CA ALA A 60 0.60 2.23 4.14
C ALA A 60 1.76 2.61 3.20
N TYR A 61 1.68 3.80 2.57
CA TYR A 61 2.75 4.33 1.73
C TYR A 61 4.03 4.62 2.52
N LYS A 62 3.93 5.23 3.70
CA LYS A 62 5.09 5.48 4.58
C LYS A 62 5.78 4.18 4.96
N ILE A 63 5.03 3.20 5.47
CA ILE A 63 5.57 1.89 5.85
C ILE A 63 6.23 1.21 4.65
N SER A 64 5.61 1.26 3.47
CA SER A 64 6.21 0.73 2.24
C SER A 64 7.53 1.43 1.89
N ASN A 65 7.59 2.76 2.02
CA ASN A 65 8.80 3.53 1.77
C ASN A 65 9.90 3.27 2.82
N ASP A 66 9.56 3.17 4.09
CA ASP A 66 10.49 2.82 5.17
C ASP A 66 11.09 1.42 4.97
N ILE A 67 10.26 0.43 4.59
CA ILE A 67 10.73 -0.92 4.23
C ILE A 67 11.63 -0.86 3.00
N CYS A 68 11.26 -0.08 1.99
CA CYS A 68 12.07 0.13 0.79
C CYS A 68 13.44 0.73 1.13
N ASP A 69 13.47 1.81 1.90
CA ASP A 69 14.69 2.51 2.27
C ASP A 69 15.60 1.62 3.14
N TRP A 70 15.03 0.76 4.00
CA TRP A 70 15.77 -0.26 4.74
C TRP A 70 16.37 -1.33 3.81
N LEU A 71 15.59 -1.86 2.86
CA LEU A 71 16.05 -2.87 1.90
C LEU A 71 17.08 -2.34 0.89
N THR A 72 17.12 -1.03 0.65
CA THR A 72 18.05 -0.41 -0.31
C THR A 72 19.35 0.07 0.35
N GLN A 73 19.42 0.06 1.69
CA GLN A 73 20.63 0.37 2.47
C GLN A 73 21.48 -0.87 2.82
N GLY A 74 21.10 -2.06 2.33
CA GLY A 74 21.83 -3.32 2.49
C GLY A 74 22.82 -3.60 1.37
#